data_AF-A0A5C3MML9-F1
#
_entry.id   AF-A0A5C3MML9-F1
#
_cell.length_a   1.000
_cell.length_b   1.000
_cell.length_c   1.000
_cell.angle_alpha   90.00
_cell.angle_beta   90.00
_cell.angle_gamma   90.00
#
_symmetry.space_group_name_H-M   'P 1'
#
loop_
_entity.id
_entity.type
_entity.pdbx_description
1 polymer ?
#
loop_
_entity_poly.entity_id
_entity_poly.type
_entity_poly.pdbx_seq_one_letter_code
_entity_poly.pdbx_strand_id
1 'polypeptide(L)'
;MSLSLGTTYGVLFKGSIVVYGLYGVTCAQVIRYYNTYRNDSPVVKWLVGVTWLVGTFQLCLISHVLWYYLVSKCNGDPDGYNYANWSLIGETIPSV
;
A
#
# COMPACT_ATOMS: atom_id res chain seq x y z
N MET A 1 1.77 -28.51 1.14
CA MET A 1 2.36 -27.44 1.98
C MET A 1 1.27 -26.39 2.20
N SER A 2 0.43 -26.59 3.23
CA SER A 2 -0.70 -25.72 3.54
C SER A 2 -0.18 -24.46 4.23
N LEU A 3 0.12 -23.42 3.45
CA LEU A 3 0.35 -22.08 4.00
C LEU A 3 -0.93 -21.68 4.73
N SER A 4 -0.91 -21.71 6.08
CA SER A 4 -2.07 -21.31 6.86
C SER A 4 -2.39 -19.86 6.52
N LEU A 5 -3.50 -19.66 5.81
CA LEU A 5 -3.99 -18.35 5.36
C LEU A 5 -3.99 -17.36 6.53
N GLY A 6 -4.39 -17.80 7.73
CA GLY A 6 -4.35 -16.98 8.95
C GLY A 6 -2.95 -16.48 9.34
N THR A 7 -1.91 -17.29 9.14
CA THR A 7 -0.51 -16.87 9.41
C THR A 7 -0.05 -15.85 8.38
N THR A 8 -0.42 -16.02 7.11
CA THR A 8 -0.02 -15.13 6.01
C THR A 8 -0.65 -13.74 6.16
N TYR A 9 -1.97 -13.67 6.37
CA TYR A 9 -2.67 -12.40 6.56
C TYR A 9 -2.28 -11.72 7.87
N GLY A 10 -2.04 -12.50 8.93
CA GLY A 10 -1.54 -11.96 10.19
C GLY A 10 -0.14 -11.35 10.07
N VAL A 11 0.73 -11.89 9.21
CA VAL A 11 2.05 -11.31 8.89
C VAL A 11 1.89 -10.06 8.02
N LEU A 12 1.04 -10.10 6.99
CA LEU A 12 0.76 -8.95 6.13
C LEU A 12 0.19 -7.76 6.92
N PHE A 13 -0.74 -7.99 7.86
CA PHE A 13 -1.26 -6.96 8.73
C PHE A 13 -0.16 -6.29 9.54
N LYS A 14 0.70 -7.07 10.21
CA LYS A 14 1.83 -6.53 10.98
C LYS A 14 2.83 -5.78 10.09
N GLY A 15 3.14 -6.32 8.92
CA GLY A 15 4.00 -5.67 7.93
C GLY A 15 3.44 -4.33 7.46
N SER A 16 2.13 -4.26 7.21
CA SER A 16 1.46 -3.04 6.76
C SER A 16 1.57 -1.91 7.79
N ILE A 17 1.49 -2.21 9.10
CA ILE A 17 1.70 -1.21 10.17
C ILE A 17 3.08 -0.55 10.08
N VAL A 18 4.12 -1.36 9.86
CA VAL A 18 5.49 -0.85 9.71
C VAL A 18 5.61 0.00 8.45
N VAL A 19 5.00 -0.45 7.34
CA VAL A 19 4.97 0.30 6.07
C VAL A 19 4.24 1.63 6.22
N TYR A 20 3.09 1.70 6.91
CA TYR A 20 2.40 2.96 7.18
C TYR A 20 3.26 3.95 7.99
N GLY A 21 4.05 3.45 8.95
CA GLY A 21 5.00 4.25 9.71
C GLY A 21 6.11 4.85 8.83
N LEU A 22 6.73 4.02 8.00
CA LEU A 22 7.77 4.46 7.04
C LEU A 22 7.22 5.40 5.97
N TYR A 23 5.96 5.22 5.56
CA TYR A 23 5.29 6.11 4.63
C TYR A 23 5.14 7.54 5.20
N GLY A 24 4.88 7.68 6.51
CA GLY A 24 4.89 8.98 7.17
C GLY A 24 6.24 9.72 7.05
N VAL A 25 7.35 8.98 7.13
CA VAL A 25 8.71 9.53 6.91
C VAL A 25 8.87 9.99 5.46
N THR A 26 8.37 9.22 4.51
CA THR A 26 8.41 9.56 3.08
C THR A 26 7.61 10.85 2.80
N CYS A 27 6.42 11.01 3.40
CA CYS A 27 5.66 12.26 3.33
C CYS A 27 6.45 13.45 3.87
N ALA A 28 7.12 13.29 5.01
CA ALA A 28 7.97 14.35 5.57
C ALA A 28 9.15 14.69 4.65
N GLN A 29 9.76 13.70 4.00
CA GLN A 29 10.83 13.92 3.02
C GLN A 29 10.34 14.69 1.80
N VAL A 30 9.16 14.35 1.27
CA VAL A 30 8.55 15.05 0.13
C VAL A 30 8.23 16.49 0.49
N ILE A 31 7.61 16.75 1.64
CA ILE A 31 7.31 18.11 2.12
C ILE A 31 8.59 18.93 2.28
N ARG A 32 9.64 18.34 2.87
CA ARG A 32 10.95 19.00 3.01
C ARG A 32 11.57 19.30 1.66
N TYR A 33 11.49 18.37 0.70
CA TYR A 33 12.02 18.58 -0.65
C TYR A 33 11.38 19.79 -1.33
N TYR A 34 10.04 19.88 -1.31
CA TYR A 34 9.32 21.01 -1.91
C TYR A 34 9.60 22.35 -1.21
N ASN A 35 9.86 22.35 0.11
CA ASN A 35 10.18 23.55 0.86
C ASN A 35 11.63 24.02 0.68
N THR A 36 12.60 23.10 0.67
CA THR A 36 14.03 23.43 0.58
C THR A 36 14.47 23.70 -0.86
N TYR A 37 13.97 22.95 -1.84
CA TYR A 37 14.44 23.02 -3.24
C TYR A 37 13.48 23.79 -4.14
N ARG A 38 13.23 25.06 -3.80
CA ARG A 38 12.28 25.90 -4.54
C ARG A 38 12.75 26.25 -5.97
N ASN A 39 14.05 26.27 -6.23
CA ASN A 39 14.64 26.58 -7.54
C ASN A 39 14.97 25.35 -8.41
N ASP A 40 14.68 24.12 -7.95
CA ASP A 40 14.90 22.93 -8.77
C ASP A 40 14.00 22.89 -10.01
N SER A 41 14.51 22.24 -11.05
CA SER A 41 13.83 22.04 -12.33
C SER A 41 12.43 21.46 -12.13
N PRO A 42 11.40 22.00 -12.81
CA PRO A 42 10.02 21.55 -12.67
C PRO A 42 9.83 20.07 -13.01
N VAL A 43 10.70 19.48 -13.84
CA VAL A 43 10.67 18.06 -14.18
C VAL A 43 10.95 17.17 -12.96
N VAL A 44 11.95 17.53 -12.14
CA VAL A 44 12.31 16.73 -10.95
C VAL A 44 11.20 16.83 -9.90
N LYS A 45 10.62 18.02 -9.72
CA LYS A 45 9.44 18.20 -8.85
C LYS A 45 8.26 17.35 -9.30
N TRP A 46 7.93 17.36 -10.59
CA TRP A 46 6.88 16.50 -11.13
C TRP A 46 7.15 15.02 -10.85
N LEU A 47 8.38 14.55 -11.07
CA LEU A 47 8.76 13.16 -10.86
C LEU A 47 8.64 12.76 -9.38
N VAL A 48 9.05 13.63 -8.45
CA VAL A 48 8.88 13.41 -7.00
C VAL A 48 7.41 13.35 -6.63
N GLY A 49 6.58 14.27 -7.14
CA GLY A 49 5.13 14.27 -6.90
C GLY A 49 4.44 13.02 -7.43
N VAL A 50 4.75 12.60 -8.66
CA VAL A 50 4.18 11.39 -9.27
C VAL A 50 4.60 10.15 -8.49
N THR A 51 5.88 10.02 -8.14
CA THR A 51 6.38 8.88 -7.34
C THR A 51 5.66 8.80 -6.00
N TRP A 52 5.46 9.94 -5.34
CA TRP A 52 4.72 10.00 -4.08
C TRP A 52 3.25 9.60 -4.23
N LEU A 53 2.57 10.06 -5.29
CA LEU A 53 1.18 9.67 -5.58
C LEU A 53 1.04 8.18 -5.87
N VAL A 54 1.96 7.60 -6.65
CA VAL A 54 1.99 6.15 -6.93
C VAL A 54 2.20 5.37 -5.63
N GLY A 55 3.11 5.80 -4.76
CA GLY A 55 3.29 5.20 -3.44
C GLY A 55 2.05 5.30 -2.55
N THR A 56 1.35 6.43 -2.58
CA THR A 56 0.07 6.62 -1.86
C THR A 56 -0.98 5.64 -2.37
N PHE A 57 -1.10 5.51 -3.69
CA PHE A 57 -2.07 4.64 -4.33
C PHE A 57 -1.81 3.17 -3.98
N GLN A 58 -0.54 2.73 -4.01
CA GLN A 58 -0.15 1.39 -3.58
C GLN A 58 -0.59 1.11 -2.13
N LEU A 59 -0.36 2.08 -1.25
CA LEU A 59 -0.71 1.96 0.16
C LEU A 59 -2.22 1.87 0.38
N CYS A 60 -3.01 2.62 -0.41
CA CYS A 60 -4.47 2.54 -0.40
C CYS A 60 -4.97 1.17 -0.89
N LEU A 61 -4.36 0.59 -1.93
CA LEU A 61 -4.70 -0.74 -2.43
C LEU A 61 -4.44 -1.81 -1.37
N ILE A 62 -3.27 -1.78 -0.73
CA ILE A 62 -2.93 -2.69 0.38
C ILE A 62 -3.94 -2.54 1.52
N SER A 63 -4.31 -1.31 1.88
CA SER A 63 -5.31 -1.03 2.92
C SER A 63 -6.67 -1.63 2.57
N HIS A 64 -7.10 -1.52 1.31
CA HIS A 64 -8.37 -2.03 0.84
C HIS A 64 -8.40 -3.56 0.76
N VAL A 65 -7.31 -4.17 0.29
CA VAL A 65 -7.09 -5.64 0.32
C VAL A 65 -7.19 -6.14 1.75
N LEU A 66 -6.47 -5.50 2.67
CA LEU A 66 -6.46 -5.86 4.08
C LEU A 66 -7.86 -5.70 4.69
N TRP A 67 -8.59 -4.61 4.41
CA TRP A 67 -9.95 -4.44 4.91
C TRP A 67 -10.92 -5.50 4.37
N TYR A 68 -10.85 -5.82 3.08
CA TYR A 68 -11.69 -6.83 2.45
C TYR A 68 -11.43 -8.23 3.05
N TYR A 69 -10.17 -8.63 3.19
CA TYR A 69 -9.82 -9.97 3.69
C TYR A 69 -9.84 -10.09 5.22
N LEU A 70 -9.64 -9.01 5.98
CA LEU A 70 -9.63 -9.05 7.46
C LEU A 70 -10.99 -8.69 8.07
N VAL A 71 -11.79 -7.83 7.43
CA VAL A 71 -13.06 -7.32 7.99
C VAL A 71 -14.26 -7.94 7.26
N SER A 72 -14.36 -7.78 5.94
CA SER A 72 -15.51 -8.32 5.17
C SER A 72 -15.58 -9.85 5.25
N LYS A 73 -14.45 -10.51 5.41
CA LYS A 73 -14.31 -11.97 5.52
C LYS A 73 -14.34 -12.51 6.95
N CYS A 74 -14.27 -11.63 7.95
CA CYS A 74 -14.39 -12.00 9.36
C CYS A 74 -15.80 -12.48 9.73
N ASN A 75 -16.78 -12.27 8.85
CA ASN A 75 -18.17 -12.68 9.03
C ASN A 75 -18.47 -14.16 8.68
N GLY A 76 -17.44 -15.01 8.62
CA GLY A 76 -17.61 -16.46 8.66
C GLY A 76 -17.91 -17.18 7.33
N ASP A 77 -17.81 -16.49 6.19
CA ASP A 77 -18.06 -17.11 4.89
C ASP A 77 -16.74 -17.55 4.23
N PRO A 78 -16.46 -18.85 4.03
CA PRO A 78 -15.24 -19.35 3.41
C PRO A 78 -15.12 -19.03 1.91
N ASP A 79 -16.20 -18.68 1.19
CA ASP A 79 -16.19 -18.69 -0.28
C ASP A 79 -15.61 -17.44 -0.96
N GLY A 80 -15.79 -16.23 -0.43
CA GLY A 80 -15.14 -15.02 -0.97
C GLY A 80 -13.58 -14.96 -0.93
N TYR A 81 -12.87 -16.03 -0.52
CA TYR A 81 -11.40 -16.10 -0.54
C TYR A 81 -10.93 -16.61 -1.90
N ASN A 82 -11.83 -17.22 -2.69
CA ASN A 82 -11.59 -17.70 -4.04
C ASN A 82 -11.66 -16.59 -5.10
N TYR A 83 -12.08 -15.38 -4.73
CA TYR A 83 -12.16 -14.25 -5.65
C TYR A 83 -11.02 -13.28 -5.35
N ALA A 84 -10.11 -13.14 -6.32
CA ALA A 84 -9.12 -12.07 -6.31
C ALA A 84 -9.87 -10.74 -6.46
N ASN A 85 -9.88 -9.93 -5.40
CA ASN A 85 -10.44 -8.59 -5.48
C ASN A 85 -9.59 -7.76 -6.46
N TRP A 86 -10.22 -6.88 -7.23
CA TRP A 86 -9.54 -5.99 -8.20
C TRP A 86 -8.41 -5.18 -7.56
N SER A 87 -8.51 -4.91 -6.26
CA SER A 87 -7.46 -4.22 -5.50
C SER A 87 -6.19 -5.04 -5.31
N LEU A 88 -6.28 -6.37 -5.20
CA LEU A 88 -5.13 -7.26 -5.13
C LEU A 88 -4.40 -7.30 -6.47
N ILE A 89 -5.16 -7.37 -7.57
CA ILE A 89 -4.60 -7.30 -8.93
C ILE A 89 -3.92 -5.94 -9.13
N GLY A 90 -4.57 -4.85 -8.70
CA GLY A 90 -3.99 -3.50 -8.71
C GLY A 90 -2.69 -3.38 -7.92
N GLU A 91 -2.58 -4.05 -6.76
CA GLU A 91 -1.37 -4.05 -5.93
C GLU A 91 -0.19 -4.79 -6.60
N THR A 92 -0.48 -5.89 -7.30
CA THR A 92 0.55 -6.71 -7.93
C THR A 92 1.18 -6.07 -9.18
N ILE A 93 0.44 -5.22 -9.90
CA ILE A 93 0.93 -4.56 -11.13
C ILE A 93 2.17 -3.68 -10.92
N PRO A 94 2.28 -2.84 -9.87
CA PRO A 94 3.47 -2.05 -9.61
C PRO A 94 4.60 -2.79 -8.88
N SER A 95 4.41 -4.06 -8.49
CA SER A 95 5.42 -4.87 -7.79
C SER A 95 6.07 -5.98 -8.64
N VAL A 96 5.68 -6.10 -9.92
CA VAL A 96 6.34 -6.97 -10.92
C VAL A 96 7.45 -6.26 -11.68
#